data_AF-A0A354ZED7-F1
#
_entry.id   AF-A0A354ZED7-F1
#
_cell.length_a   1.000
_cell.length_b   1.000
_cell.length_c   1.000
_cell.angle_alpha   90.00
_cell.angle_beta   90.00
_cell.angle_gamma   90.00
#
_symmetry.space_group_name_H-M   'P 1'
#
loop_
_entity.id
_entity.type
_entity.pdbx_description
1 polymer ?
#
loop_
_entity_poly.entity_id
_entity_poly.type
_entity_poly.pdbx_seq_one_letter_code
_entity_poly.pdbx_strand_id
1 'polypeptide(L)' 'MIESPRPRIDCQEDGDRYGRFVVEPLERGYGITLGNSLRRILLSSLP' A
#
# COMPACT_ATOMS: atom_id res chain seq x y z
N MET A 1 -15.35 7.50 19.56
CA MET A 1 -14.18 6.97 18.82
C MET A 1 -14.75 6.32 17.57
N ILE A 2 -14.50 6.87 16.39
CA ILE A 2 -14.99 6.29 15.13
C ILE A 2 -14.10 5.08 14.87
N GLU A 3 -14.67 3.89 14.81
CA GLU A 3 -13.91 2.68 14.48
C GLU A 3 -13.35 2.83 13.07
N SER A 4 -12.02 2.78 12.95
CA SER A 4 -11.36 2.83 11.64
C SER A 4 -11.59 1.47 10.96
N PRO A 5 -12.19 1.44 9.75
CA PRO A 5 -12.43 0.20 9.04
C PRO A 5 -11.10 -0.53 8.76
N ARG A 6 -11.10 -1.86 8.90
CA ARG A 6 -9.88 -2.66 8.68
C ARG A 6 -9.40 -2.47 7.24
N PRO A 7 -8.13 -2.08 7.01
CA PRO A 7 -7.60 -1.93 5.66
C PRO A 7 -7.51 -3.31 5.00
N ARG A 8 -8.00 -3.40 3.77
CA ARG A 8 -7.87 -4.56 2.89
C ARG A 8 -6.84 -4.24 1.82
N ILE A 9 -6.08 -5.26 1.43
CA ILE A 9 -5.16 -5.20 0.30
C ILE A 9 -5.77 -6.03 -0.82
N ASP A 10 -5.90 -5.44 -1.99
CA ASP A 10 -6.41 -6.08 -3.19
C ASP A 10 -5.32 -6.10 -4.25
N CYS A 11 -5.08 -7.28 -4.84
CA CYS A 11 -4.13 -7.43 -5.95
C CYS A 11 -4.90 -7.28 -7.25
N GLN A 12 -4.67 -6.17 -7.94
CA GLN A 12 -5.40 -5.82 -9.15
C GLN A 12 -4.70 -6.35 -10.40
N GLU A 13 -3.37 -6.32 -10.40
CA GLU A 13 -2.54 -6.89 -11.46
C GLU A 13 -1.38 -7.62 -10.82
N ASP A 14 -1.14 -8.84 -11.29
CA ASP A 14 -0.01 -9.67 -10.89
C ASP A 14 0.59 -10.26 -12.17
N GLY A 15 1.61 -9.59 -12.70
CA GLY A 15 2.39 -10.04 -13.83
C GLY A 15 3.85 -10.22 -13.44
N ASP A 16 4.59 -11.03 -14.20
CA ASP A 16 5.98 -11.42 -13.90
C ASP A 16 6.94 -10.26 -13.57
N ARG A 17 6.67 -9.05 -14.08
CA ARG A 17 7.51 -7.86 -13.87
C ARG A 17 6.76 -6.65 -13.34
N TYR A 18 5.45 -6.75 -13.13
CA TYR A 18 4.62 -5.63 -12.69
C TYR A 18 3.46 -6.13 -11.84
N GLY A 19 3.34 -5.56 -10.65
CA GLY A 19 2.20 -5.78 -9.75
C GLY A 19 1.52 -4.47 -9.39
N ARG A 20 0.19 -4.46 -9.36
CA ARG A 20 -0.63 -3.32 -8.88
C ARG A 20 -1.44 -3.75 -7.66
N PHE A 21 -1.17 -3.09 -6.54
CA PHE A 21 -1.86 -3.33 -5.26
C PHE A 21 -2.66 -2.10 -4.85
N VAL A 22 -3.88 -2.32 -4.38
CA VAL A 22 -4.77 -1.29 -3.86
C VAL A 22 -5.00 -1.56 -2.38
N VAL A 23 -4.81 -0.54 -1.53
CA VAL A 23 -5.04 -0.65 -0.09
C VAL A 23 -6.13 0.34 0.31
N GLU A 24 -7.24 -0.18 0.82
CA GLU A 24 -8.40 0.60 1.21
C GLU A 24 -9.25 -0.13 2.25
N PRO A 25 -10.05 0.59 3.06
CA PRO A 25 -10.04 2.04 3.25
C PRO A 25 -8.86 2.50 4.12
N LEU A 26 -8.38 3.72 3.87
CA LEU A 26 -7.34 4.38 4.67
C LEU A 26 -7.83 5.75 5.13
N GLU A 27 -7.43 6.13 6.34
CA GLU A 27 -7.65 7.49 6.82
C GLU A 27 -6.91 8.51 5.96
N ARG A 28 -7.46 9.72 5.89
CA ARG A 28 -6.86 10.80 5.12
C ARG A 28 -5.41 11.03 5.58
N GLY A 29 -4.49 11.00 4.63
CA GLY A 29 -3.05 11.18 4.88
C GLY A 29 -2.26 9.88 5.05
N TYR A 30 -2.89 8.77 5.49
CA TYR A 30 -2.19 7.50 5.68
C TYR A 30 -1.67 6.91 4.36
N GLY A 31 -2.37 7.15 3.25
CA GLY A 31 -1.91 6.75 1.92
C GLY A 31 -0.54 7.33 1.56
N ILE A 32 -0.26 8.58 1.95
CA ILE A 32 1.04 9.22 1.69
C ILE A 32 2.11 8.64 2.60
N THR A 33 1.82 8.49 3.90
CA THR A 33 2.76 7.94 4.89
C THR A 33 3.18 6.52 4.54
N LEU A 34 2.22 5.64 4.25
CA LEU A 34 2.47 4.25 3.87
C LEU A 34 3.10 4.16 2.48
N GLY A 35 2.56 4.87 1.49
CA GLY A 35 3.05 4.83 0.11
C GLY A 35 4.49 5.28 -0.03
N ASN A 36 4.89 6.37 0.62
CA ASN A 36 6.27 6.85 0.60
C ASN A 36 7.23 5.87 1.28
N SER A 37 6.81 5.29 2.40
CA SER A 37 7.61 4.30 3.15
C SER A 37 7.83 3.04 2.32
N LEU A 38 6.76 2.49 1.74
CA LEU A 38 6.82 1.31 0.87
C LEU A 38 7.68 1.57 -0.37
N ARG A 39 7.50 2.72 -1.03
CA ARG A 39 8.33 3.10 -2.20
C ARG A 39 9.82 3.09 -1.86
N ARG A 40 10.22 3.63 -0.70
CA ARG A 40 11.63 3.65 -0.30
C ARG A 40 12.18 2.24 -0.05
N ILE A 41 11.42 1.40 0.67
CA ILE A 41 11.83 0.03 0.99
C ILE A 41 11.97 -0.79 -0.30
N LEU A 42 10.96 -0.75 -1.17
CA LEU A 42 10.94 -1.52 -2.41
C LEU A 42 12.08 -1.15 -3.37
N LEU A 43 12.52 0.12 -3.37
CA LEU A 43 13.61 0.58 -4.26
C LEU A 43 15.01 0.43 -3.65
N SER A 44 15.15 0.43 -2.33
CA SER A 44 16.46 0.60 -1.67
C SER A 44 16.83 -0.52 -0.70
N SER A 45 15.90 -1.41 -0.36
CA SER A 45 16.10 -2.40 0.72
C SER A 45 15.79 -3.83 0.29
N LEU A 46 15.45 -4.04 -0.99
CA LEU A 46 15.39 -5.38 -1.55
C LEU A 46 16.82 -5.80 -1.96
N PRO A 47 17.32 -6.96 -1.50
CA PRO A 47 18.61 -7.49 -1.91
C PRO A 47 18.64 -7.92 -3.38
#